data_AF-A0A920J982-F1
#
_entry.id   AF-A0A920J982-F1
#
_cell.length_a   1.000
_cell.length_b   1.000
_cell.length_c   1.000
_cell.angle_alpha   90.00
_cell.angle_beta   90.00
_cell.angle_gamma   90.00
#
_symmetry.space_group_name_H-M   'P 1'
#
loop_
_entity.id
_entity.type
_entity.pdbx_description
1 polymer ?
#
loop_
_entity_poly.entity_id
_entity_poly.type
_entity_poly.pdbx_seq_one_letter_code
_entity_poly.pdbx_strand_id
1 'polypeptide(L)'
;MQLNQIVGMGEAFRLATRRNESDSEKVTEFHEYFLEEVKKIDEIYINGDIQNKVPNILNVSFNFIEGESLIMGLKDIAVHQVQHVLLQVLSHHMF
;
A
#
# COMPACT_ATOMS: atom_id res chain seq x y z
N MET A 1 21.36 20.49 -7.19
CA MET A 1 21.44 19.04 -7.45
C MET A 1 22.87 18.73 -7.87
N GLN A 2 23.53 17.76 -7.22
CA GLN A 2 24.93 17.42 -7.54
C GLN A 2 24.98 16.53 -8.81
N LEU A 3 26.07 16.57 -9.58
CA LEU A 3 26.21 15.82 -10.84
C LEU A 3 25.98 14.30 -10.66
N ASN A 4 26.48 13.74 -9.56
CA ASN A 4 26.24 12.33 -9.18
C ASN A 4 24.74 11.99 -9.00
N GLN A 5 23.92 12.91 -8.50
CA GLN A 5 22.47 12.71 -8.35
C GLN A 5 21.79 12.66 -9.73
N ILE A 6 22.21 13.51 -10.67
CA ILE A 6 21.66 13.54 -12.03
C ILE A 6 22.00 12.25 -12.77
N VAL A 7 23.26 11.81 -12.69
CA VAL A 7 23.72 10.55 -13.29
C VAL A 7 22.99 9.35 -12.67
N GLY A 8 22.86 9.31 -11.34
CA GLY A 8 22.14 8.26 -10.64
C GLY A 8 20.66 8.17 -11.04
N MET A 9 19.98 9.31 -11.14
CA MET A 9 18.59 9.37 -11.58
C MET A 9 18.42 8.93 -13.05
N GLY A 10 19.33 9.33 -13.93
CA GLY A 10 19.32 8.91 -15.34
C GLY A 10 19.46 7.40 -15.50
N GLU A 11 20.35 6.78 -14.72
CA GLU A 11 20.53 5.33 -14.71
C GLU A 11 19.31 4.61 -14.12
N ALA A 12 18.70 5.14 -13.05
CA ALA A 12 17.48 4.60 -12.48
C ALA A 12 16.33 4.62 -13.50
N PHE A 13 16.14 5.71 -14.23
CA PHE A 13 15.12 5.78 -15.30
C PHE A 13 15.43 4.80 -16.44
N ARG A 14 16.69 4.68 -16.86
CA ARG A 14 17.09 3.72 -17.90
C ARG A 14 16.77 2.28 -17.50
N LEU A 15 16.98 1.91 -16.24
CA LEU A 15 16.64 0.60 -15.71
C LEU A 15 15.12 0.41 -15.61
N ALA A 16 14.40 1.40 -15.07
CA ALA A 16 12.95 1.38 -14.96
C ALA A 16 12.29 1.17 -16.33
N THR A 17 12.73 1.89 -17.37
CA THR A 17 12.20 1.69 -18.74
C THR A 17 12.43 0.27 -19.26
N ARG A 18 13.60 -0.32 -19.01
CA ARG A 18 13.91 -1.68 -19.51
C ARG A 18 13.18 -2.79 -18.76
N ARG A 19 12.82 -2.56 -17.49
CA ARG A 19 12.22 -3.58 -16.63
C ARG A 19 10.73 -3.37 -16.36
N ASN A 20 10.18 -2.24 -16.80
CA ASN A 20 8.83 -1.78 -16.44
C ASN A 20 7.78 -2.89 -16.59
N GLU A 21 7.71 -3.53 -17.75
CA GLU A 21 6.73 -4.59 -18.02
C GLU A 21 6.90 -5.78 -17.05
N SER A 22 8.09 -6.35 -16.97
CA SER A 22 8.36 -7.50 -16.09
C SER A 22 8.21 -7.20 -14.60
N ASP A 23 8.55 -5.98 -14.18
CA ASP A 23 8.39 -5.54 -12.79
C ASP A 23 6.90 -5.30 -12.50
N SER A 24 6.16 -4.71 -13.44
CA SER A 24 4.72 -4.47 -13.34
C SER A 24 3.93 -5.78 -13.24
N GLU A 25 4.26 -6.79 -14.03
CA GLU A 25 3.65 -8.12 -13.97
C GLU A 25 3.82 -8.75 -12.58
N LYS A 26 5.06 -8.80 -12.07
CA LYS A 26 5.36 -9.37 -10.74
C LYS A 26 4.70 -8.60 -9.60
N VAL A 27 4.73 -7.27 -9.66
CA VAL A 27 4.09 -6.43 -8.65
C VAL A 27 2.58 -6.66 -8.65
N THR A 28 1.98 -6.86 -9.82
CA THR A 28 0.54 -7.17 -9.94
C THR A 28 0.22 -8.53 -9.32
N GLU A 29 1.02 -9.56 -9.60
CA GLU A 29 0.88 -10.89 -8.98
C GLU A 29 0.94 -10.80 -7.44
N PHE A 30 1.94 -10.11 -6.90
CA PHE A 30 2.05 -9.92 -5.44
C PHE A 30 0.89 -9.11 -4.86
N HIS A 31 0.40 -8.11 -5.59
CA HIS A 31 -0.77 -7.35 -5.17
C HIS A 31 -2.00 -8.22 -5.06
N GLU A 32 -2.29 -9.02 -6.09
CA GLU A 32 -3.47 -9.89 -6.13
C GLU A 32 -3.40 -10.92 -5.01
N TYR A 33 -2.25 -11.59 -4.85
CA TYR A 33 -2.00 -12.52 -3.76
C TYR A 33 -2.23 -11.87 -2.38
N PHE A 34 -1.62 -10.70 -2.14
CA PHE A 34 -1.76 -10.03 -0.85
C PHE A 34 -3.21 -9.57 -0.59
N LEU A 35 -3.88 -9.06 -1.61
CA LEU A 35 -5.28 -8.65 -1.54
C LEU A 35 -6.20 -9.84 -1.21
N GLU A 36 -5.97 -11.00 -1.82
CA GLU A 36 -6.73 -12.22 -1.53
C GLU A 36 -6.54 -12.71 -0.10
N GLU A 37 -5.30 -12.70 0.40
CA GLU A 37 -5.02 -13.11 1.78
C GLU A 37 -5.60 -12.13 2.81
N VAL A 38 -5.46 -10.82 2.57
CA VAL A 38 -5.97 -9.81 3.49
C VAL A 38 -7.49 -9.82 3.55
N LYS A 39 -8.19 -10.06 2.43
CA LYS A 39 -9.66 -10.22 2.38
C LYS A 39 -10.22 -11.34 3.25
N LYS A 40 -9.39 -12.27 3.72
CA LYS A 40 -9.81 -13.35 4.63
C LYS A 40 -9.88 -12.89 6.09
N ILE A 41 -9.37 -11.70 6.40
CA ILE A 41 -9.40 -11.12 7.75
C ILE A 41 -10.75 -10.45 7.97
N ASP A 42 -11.39 -10.73 9.10
CA ASP A 42 -12.67 -10.11 9.45
C ASP A 42 -12.49 -8.61 9.74
N GLU A 43 -13.55 -7.83 9.47
CA GLU A 43 -13.65 -6.42 9.86
C GLU A 43 -12.54 -5.51 9.28
N ILE A 44 -12.16 -5.76 8.02
CA ILE A 44 -11.23 -4.89 7.27
C ILE A 44 -11.95 -4.03 6.22
N TYR A 45 -11.27 -2.94 5.82
CA TYR A 45 -11.69 -2.11 4.69
C TYR A 45 -10.50 -1.81 3.78
N ILE A 46 -10.67 -2.03 2.48
CA ILE A 46 -9.68 -1.62 1.48
C ILE A 46 -9.90 -0.13 1.15
N ASN A 47 -8.87 0.68 1.34
CA ASN A 47 -8.91 2.11 1.09
C ASN A 47 -8.45 2.40 -0.34
N GLY A 48 -9.38 2.80 -1.23
CA GLY A 48 -9.10 3.14 -2.63
C GLY A 48 -9.92 2.31 -3.62
N ASP A 49 -9.59 2.43 -4.91
CA ASP A 49 -10.27 1.71 -6.00
C ASP A 49 -9.42 0.52 -6.46
N ILE A 50 -9.97 -0.70 -6.39
CA ILE A 50 -9.26 -1.92 -6.80
C ILE A 50 -9.05 -1.99 -8.33
N GLN A 51 -9.91 -1.35 -9.12
CA GLN A 51 -9.77 -1.30 -10.59
C GLN A 51 -8.80 -0.19 -11.02
N ASN A 52 -8.82 0.95 -10.34
CA ASN A 52 -7.98 2.12 -10.64
C ASN A 52 -6.94 2.37 -9.54
N LYS A 53 -5.94 1.49 -9.44
CA LYS A 53 -4.89 1.52 -8.41
C LYS A 53 -3.49 1.56 -8.98
N VAL A 54 -2.54 1.95 -8.14
CA VAL A 54 -1.12 1.65 -8.37
C VAL A 54 -0.83 0.26 -7.76
N PRO A 55 -0.44 -0.75 -8.54
CA PRO A 55 -0.37 -2.15 -8.07
C PRO A 55 0.57 -2.38 -6.88
N ASN A 56 1.63 -1.59 -6.71
CA ASN A 56 2.55 -1.74 -5.58
C ASN A 56 2.04 -1.14 -4.26
N ILE A 57 0.80 -0.64 -4.21
CA ILE A 57 0.21 -0.03 -3.01
C ILE A 57 -1.10 -0.74 -2.68
N LEU A 58 -1.20 -1.25 -1.45
CA LEU A 58 -2.47 -1.67 -0.85
C LEU A 58 -2.62 -0.97 0.50
N ASN A 59 -3.72 -0.26 0.67
CA ASN A 59 -4.04 0.46 1.90
C ASN A 59 -5.26 -0.19 2.55
N VAL A 60 -5.12 -0.59 3.81
CA VAL A 60 -6.12 -1.41 4.53
C VAL A 60 -6.34 -0.83 5.91
N SER A 61 -7.62 -0.61 6.25
CA SER A 61 -8.06 -0.30 7.61
C SER A 61 -8.51 -1.57 8.31
N PHE A 62 -8.12 -1.74 9.56
CA PHE A 62 -8.55 -2.85 10.41
C PHE A 62 -9.43 -2.28 11.53
N ASN A 63 -10.70 -2.70 11.59
CA ASN A 63 -11.59 -2.28 12.65
C ASN A 63 -11.20 -2.94 13.98
N PHE A 64 -11.51 -2.29 15.10
CA PHE A 64 -11.27 -2.82 16.45
C PHE A 64 -9.79 -3.11 16.80
N ILE A 65 -8.84 -2.72 15.96
CA ILE A 65 -7.39 -2.85 16.22
C ILE A 65 -6.79 -1.46 16.41
N GLU A 66 -6.10 -1.26 17.54
CA GLU A 66 -5.30 -0.05 17.75
C GLU A 66 -4.04 -0.10 16.87
N GLY A 67 -3.74 1.01 16.19
CA GLY A 67 -2.62 1.08 15.24
C GLY A 67 -1.27 0.72 15.86
N GLU A 68 -1.01 1.11 17.11
CA GLU A 68 0.24 0.78 17.81
C GLU A 68 0.40 -0.73 18.02
N SER A 69 -0.68 -1.42 18.39
CA SER A 69 -0.70 -2.87 18.56
C SER A 69 -0.48 -3.60 17.23
N LEU A 70 -1.02 -3.07 16.13
CA LEU A 70 -0.80 -3.62 14.80
C LEU A 70 0.68 -3.55 14.38
N ILE A 71 1.33 -2.40 14.60
CA ILE A 71 2.76 -2.24 14.29
C ILE A 71 3.64 -3.17 15.13
N MET A 72 3.31 -3.36 16.41
CA MET A 72 4.02 -4.32 17.26
C MET A 72 3.88 -5.77 16.77
N GLY A 73 2.71 -6.14 16.24
CA GLY A 73 2.48 -7.45 15.64
C GLY A 73 3.22 -7.67 14.32
N LEU A 74 3.55 -6.59 13.61
CA LEU A 74 4.24 -6.59 12.32
C LEU A 74 5.72 -6.19 12.41
N LYS A 75 6.34 -6.30 13.58
CA LYS A 75 7.71 -5.81 13.86
C LYS A 75 8.81 -6.25 12.87
N ASP A 76 8.63 -7.39 12.21
CA ASP A 76 9.61 -7.95 11.27
C ASP A 76 9.40 -7.46 9.83
N ILE A 77 8.40 -6.60 9.60
CA ILE A 77 8.03 -6.04 8.30
C ILE A 77 7.99 -4.52 8.40
N ALA A 78 8.70 -3.84 7.51
CA ALA A 78 8.63 -2.38 7.41
C ALA A 78 7.31 -1.96 6.74
N VAL A 79 6.36 -1.49 7.55
CA VAL A 79 5.07 -0.94 7.10
C VAL A 79 4.94 0.52 7.51
N HIS A 80 4.16 1.28 6.76
CA HIS A 80 3.88 2.69 7.08
C HIS A 80 2.46 2.84 7.60
N GLN A 81 2.32 3.29 8.84
CA GLN A 81 1.04 3.72 9.38
C GLN A 81 0.78 5.16 8.94
N VAL A 82 -0.35 5.41 8.30
CA VAL A 82 -0.84 6.77 8.04
C VAL A 82 -1.65 7.21 9.26
N GLN A 83 -1.08 8.07 10.10
CA GLN A 83 -1.80 8.67 11.22
C GLN A 83 -2.71 9.77 10.68
N HIS A 84 -4.00 9.72 11.05
CA HIS A 84 -5.17 10.41 10.47
C HIS A 84 -5.87 9.67 9.31
N VAL A 85 -6.75 8.75 9.65
CA VAL A 85 -8.06 8.66 8.98
C VAL A 85 -9.03 9.36 9.92
N LEU A 86 -9.57 10.51 9.50
CA LEU A 86 -10.66 11.18 10.21
C LEU A 86 -11.79 10.16 10.40
N LEU A 87 -12.38 10.07 11.59
CA LEU A 87 -13.63 9.35 11.82
C LEU A 87 -14.63 9.65 10.69
N GLN A 88 -14.91 8.67 9.84
CA GLN A 88 -16.18 8.57 9.11
C GLN A 88 -16.83 7.23 9.46
N VAL A 89 -17.01 6.98 10.77
CA VAL A 89 -17.96 5.98 11.30
C VAL A 89 -19.06 6.69 12.12
N LEU A 90 -19.31 7.97 11.84
CA LEU A 90 -20.43 8.72 12.45
C LEU A 90 -21.27 9.45 11.40
N SER A 91 -21.79 8.73 10.39
CA SER A 91 -22.93 9.25 9.60
C SER A 91 -23.93 8.19 9.14
N HIS A 92 -24.04 7.04 9.83
CA HIS A 92 -25.16 6.13 9.59
C HIS A 92 -26.34 6.31 10.55
N HIS A 93 -26.31 7.28 11.47
CA HIS A 93 -27.41 7.58 12.42
C HIS A 93 -27.68 9.09 12.58
N MET A 94 -27.85 9.83 11.48
CA MET A 94 -28.70 11.04 11.44
C MET A 94 -28.86 11.53 9.99
N PHE A 95 -30.11 11.42 9.52
CA PHE A 95 -30.67 11.74 8.19
C PHE A 95 -30.43 10.72 7.08
#